data_AF-A0A3A8PEC5-F1
#
_entry.id   AF-A0A3A8PEC5-F1
#
_cell.length_a   1.000
_cell.length_b   1.000
_cell.length_c   1.000
_cell.angle_alpha   90.00
_cell.angle_beta   90.00
_cell.angle_gamma   90.00
#
_symmetry.space_group_name_H-M   'P 1'
#
loop_
_entity.id
_entity.type
_entity.pdbx_description
1 polymer ?
#
loop_
_entity_poly.entity_id
_entity_poly.type
_entity_poly.pdbx_seq_one_letter_code
_entity_poly.pdbx_strand_id
1 'polypeptide(L)'
;MRDAFPAIRLQGRGGWLAGRDGIVISFFSHEHPEAFAHAVWRALQTYLQAIPPGALGWYPPGEGELEPLDEQGWEHIRKYLLDPPWKGVWPIQLMESPSEAGSYHFEYYARRLGDPIHEDPISSVSFTFPTEYLLEHGASHLRALALQLGSELPFNFGYVSFAIVSPQGLFSSADWNITEALLARYPGLDAYNNRELSSVLGTRALGPHWLTFLGQPLLSQMGGIDALRNALPFPEVSLLPMDGDRVLVTLDEWPDPIDTQAKAIPPQYRALARLMEPFLFQYTGEELLPFQHDTNRWIRRFL
;
A
#
# COMPACT_ATOMS: atom_id res chain seq x y z
N MET A 1 -3.56 8.20 23.18
CA MET A 1 -3.54 7.72 21.77
C MET A 1 -2.42 8.34 20.96
N ARG A 2 -2.13 9.64 21.07
CA ARG A 2 -0.91 10.25 20.45
C ARG A 2 0.40 9.56 20.85
N ASP A 3 0.51 9.07 22.09
CA ASP A 3 1.74 8.42 22.60
C ASP A 3 1.98 6.99 22.08
N ALA A 4 1.10 6.45 21.23
CA ALA A 4 1.22 5.06 20.74
C ALA A 4 1.95 4.92 19.40
N PHE A 5 2.12 6.02 18.64
CA PHE A 5 2.75 6.00 17.32
C PHE A 5 4.18 6.55 17.39
N PRO A 6 5.18 5.85 16.84
CA PRO A 6 6.53 6.38 16.76
C PRO A 6 6.55 7.55 15.75
N ALA A 7 7.14 8.67 16.15
CA ALA A 7 7.44 9.76 15.24
C ALA A 7 8.70 9.39 14.43
N ILE A 8 8.55 9.20 13.13
CA ILE A 8 9.64 8.75 12.25
C ILE A 8 9.94 9.86 11.25
N ARG A 9 11.22 10.24 11.15
CA ARG A 9 11.73 11.16 10.13
C ARG A 9 13.09 10.63 9.68
N LEU A 10 13.13 10.03 8.49
CA LEU A 10 14.34 9.53 7.87
C LEU A 10 14.93 10.62 6.98
N GLN A 11 16.21 10.93 7.18
CA GLN A 11 16.90 11.92 6.36
C GLN A 11 17.73 11.24 5.28
N GLY A 12 17.64 11.75 4.07
CA GLY A 12 18.50 11.34 2.96
C GLY A 12 19.86 12.04 2.99
N ARG A 13 20.77 11.62 2.10
CA ARG A 13 22.05 12.32 1.90
C ARG A 13 21.78 13.76 1.48
N GLY A 14 22.22 14.73 2.29
CA GLY A 14 21.96 16.16 2.06
C GLY A 14 20.89 16.76 2.98
N GLY A 15 20.30 15.99 3.90
CA GLY A 15 19.44 16.50 4.96
C GLY A 15 17.96 16.68 4.59
N TRP A 16 17.59 16.38 3.35
CA TRP A 16 16.18 16.35 2.91
C TRP A 16 15.43 15.19 3.57
N LEU A 17 14.13 15.36 3.76
CA LEU A 17 13.27 14.33 4.36
C LEU A 17 13.02 13.20 3.35
N ALA A 18 13.63 12.04 3.57
CA ALA A 18 13.54 10.87 2.69
C ALA A 18 12.39 9.92 3.06
N GLY A 19 11.90 9.97 4.29
CA GLY A 19 10.74 9.20 4.71
C GLY A 19 10.19 9.68 6.03
N ARG A 20 8.90 9.42 6.28
CA ARG A 20 8.22 9.83 7.51
C ARG A 20 7.21 8.79 7.96
N ASP A 21 6.77 8.86 9.21
CA ASP A 21 5.60 8.08 9.63
C ASP A 21 4.32 8.56 8.92
N GLY A 22 3.47 7.58 8.61
CA GLY A 22 2.15 7.80 8.06
C GLY A 22 1.40 6.49 7.85
N ILE A 23 0.36 6.54 7.03
CA ILE A 23 -0.46 5.39 6.64
C ILE A 23 -0.35 5.21 5.13
N VAL A 24 -0.28 3.96 4.69
CA VAL A 24 -0.47 3.59 3.29
C VAL A 24 -1.73 2.75 3.14
N ILE A 25 -2.49 3.01 2.09
CA ILE A 25 -3.57 2.15 1.58
C ILE A 25 -3.13 1.70 0.19
N SER A 26 -2.98 0.38 -0.02
CA SER A 26 -2.52 -0.18 -1.30
C SER A 26 -3.48 -1.26 -1.79
N PHE A 27 -3.74 -1.29 -3.10
CA PHE A 27 -4.54 -2.31 -3.78
C PHE A 27 -3.79 -2.82 -5.00
N PHE A 28 -3.92 -4.12 -5.26
CA PHE A 28 -3.31 -4.82 -6.38
C PHE A 28 -4.37 -5.56 -7.19
N SER A 29 -4.35 -5.34 -8.50
CA SER A 29 -5.34 -5.82 -9.46
C SER A 29 -4.65 -6.53 -10.63
N HIS A 30 -4.87 -7.84 -10.71
CA HIS A 30 -4.45 -8.75 -11.77
C HIS A 30 -5.51 -8.75 -12.87
N GLU A 31 -5.74 -7.55 -13.40
CA GLU A 31 -6.71 -7.21 -14.43
C GLU A 31 -5.99 -6.36 -15.48
N HIS A 32 -6.51 -6.36 -16.71
CA HIS A 32 -5.99 -5.48 -17.75
C HIS A 32 -6.30 -4.01 -17.38
N PRO A 33 -5.32 -3.08 -17.46
CA PRO A 33 -5.52 -1.67 -17.06
C PRO A 33 -6.76 -1.02 -17.68
N GLU A 34 -7.07 -1.34 -18.93
CA GLU A 34 -8.22 -0.82 -19.67
C GLU A 34 -9.57 -1.20 -19.02
N ALA A 35 -9.64 -2.33 -18.32
CA ALA A 35 -10.86 -2.81 -17.68
C ALA A 35 -11.22 -2.00 -16.42
N PHE A 36 -10.25 -1.35 -15.77
CA PHE A 36 -10.48 -0.70 -14.47
C PHE A 36 -9.90 0.70 -14.32
N ALA A 37 -9.35 1.30 -15.39
CA ALA A 37 -8.93 2.70 -15.43
C ALA A 37 -9.97 3.69 -14.87
N HIS A 38 -11.25 3.52 -15.24
CA HIS A 38 -12.33 4.34 -14.71
C HIS A 38 -12.54 4.16 -13.21
N ALA A 39 -12.31 2.96 -12.67
CA ALA A 39 -12.36 2.71 -11.23
C ALA A 39 -11.21 3.41 -10.50
N VAL A 40 -9.99 3.38 -11.06
CA VAL A 40 -8.85 4.13 -10.52
C VAL A 40 -9.15 5.63 -10.49
N TRP A 41 -9.79 6.17 -11.54
CA TRP A 41 -10.17 7.58 -11.56
C TRP A 41 -11.16 7.91 -10.44
N ARG A 42 -12.20 7.09 -10.23
CA ARG A 42 -13.18 7.30 -9.14
C ARG A 42 -12.53 7.17 -7.75
N ALA A 43 -11.60 6.24 -7.58
CA ALA A 43 -10.83 6.10 -6.35
C ALA A 43 -9.95 7.34 -6.10
N LEU A 44 -9.28 7.87 -7.13
CA LEU A 44 -8.53 9.13 -7.03
C LEU A 44 -9.43 10.31 -6.66
N GLN A 45 -10.62 10.44 -7.27
CA GLN A 45 -11.58 11.48 -6.90
C GLN A 45 -12.04 11.35 -5.44
N THR A 46 -12.28 10.11 -4.96
CA THR A 46 -12.59 9.85 -3.55
C THR A 46 -11.45 10.28 -2.63
N TYR A 47 -10.20 9.98 -2.99
CA TYR A 47 -9.03 10.41 -2.24
C TYR A 47 -8.87 11.93 -2.19
N LEU A 48 -9.07 12.62 -3.32
CA LEU A 48 -9.03 14.08 -3.40
C LEU A 48 -10.08 14.78 -2.53
N GLN A 49 -11.25 14.16 -2.35
CA GLN A 49 -12.29 14.65 -1.44
C GLN A 49 -11.93 14.46 0.04
N ALA A 50 -11.03 13.52 0.35
CA ALA A 50 -10.64 13.19 1.71
C ALA A 50 -9.45 14.01 2.22
N ILE A 51 -8.63 14.58 1.33
CA ILE A 51 -7.41 15.33 1.68
C ILE A 51 -7.63 16.85 1.54
N PRO A 52 -6.76 17.69 2.14
CA PRO A 52 -6.84 19.13 1.97
C PRO A 52 -6.79 19.54 0.48
N PRO A 53 -7.59 20.53 0.06
CA PRO A 53 -7.53 21.04 -1.32
C PRO A 53 -6.12 21.49 -1.70
N GLY A 54 -5.62 21.02 -2.84
CA GLY A 54 -4.27 21.33 -3.32
C GLY A 54 -3.14 20.57 -2.61
N ALA A 55 -3.44 19.57 -1.77
CA ALA A 55 -2.42 18.74 -1.12
C ALA A 55 -1.57 17.92 -2.12
N LEU A 56 -2.10 17.61 -3.30
CA LEU A 56 -1.31 17.05 -4.40
C LEU A 56 -0.98 18.19 -5.36
N GLY A 57 0.28 18.60 -5.37
CA GLY A 57 0.74 19.79 -6.09
C GLY A 57 1.73 19.50 -7.21
N TRP A 58 2.23 18.27 -7.35
CA TRP A 58 3.31 17.92 -8.26
C TRP A 58 3.09 16.57 -8.93
N TYR A 59 3.56 16.43 -10.17
CA TYR A 59 3.57 15.16 -10.89
C TYR A 59 4.76 15.08 -11.86
N PRO A 60 5.27 13.88 -12.21
CA PRO A 60 6.25 13.71 -13.27
C PRO A 60 5.54 13.58 -14.63
N PRO A 61 5.71 14.53 -15.56
CA PRO A 61 5.21 14.41 -16.91
C PRO A 61 6.19 13.55 -17.72
N GLY A 62 5.87 12.29 -17.94
CA GLY A 62 6.78 11.49 -18.77
C GLY A 62 8.05 11.07 -18.03
N GLU A 63 9.17 11.07 -18.76
CA GLU A 63 10.53 10.99 -18.22
C GLU A 63 11.10 12.38 -17.83
N GLY A 64 10.24 13.39 -17.63
CA GLY A 64 10.62 14.78 -17.36
C GLY A 64 10.86 15.12 -15.89
N GLU A 65 11.28 16.36 -15.66
CA GLU A 65 11.33 16.96 -14.31
C GLU A 65 9.92 17.14 -13.74
N LEU A 66 9.79 17.15 -12.41
CA LEU A 66 8.50 17.33 -11.75
C LEU A 66 7.88 18.69 -12.11
N GLU A 67 6.63 18.67 -12.54
CA GLU A 67 5.87 19.86 -12.90
C GLU A 67 4.74 20.12 -11.87
N PRO A 68 4.35 21.39 -11.68
CA PRO A 68 3.17 21.74 -10.87
C PRO A 68 1.90 21.09 -11.43
N LEU A 69 1.07 20.54 -10.55
CA LEU A 69 -0.21 19.94 -10.90
C LEU A 69 -1.32 20.99 -10.98
N ASP A 70 -1.34 21.72 -12.10
CA ASP A 70 -2.37 22.70 -12.44
C ASP A 70 -3.54 22.09 -13.22
N GLU A 71 -4.44 22.93 -13.75
CA GLU A 71 -5.60 22.46 -14.54
C GLU A 71 -5.17 21.63 -15.77
N GLN A 72 -4.09 22.01 -16.45
CA GLN A 72 -3.58 21.27 -17.60
C GLN A 72 -2.96 19.94 -17.17
N GLY A 73 -2.25 19.92 -16.05
CA GLY A 73 -1.77 18.70 -15.41
C GLY A 73 -2.92 17.74 -15.09
N TRP A 74 -4.01 18.22 -14.50
CA TRP A 74 -5.20 17.41 -14.23
C TRP A 74 -5.86 16.85 -15.49
N GLU A 75 -5.98 17.65 -16.55
CA GLU A 75 -6.48 17.19 -17.84
C GLU A 75 -5.57 16.12 -18.45
N HIS A 76 -4.25 16.29 -18.34
CA HIS A 76 -3.25 15.32 -18.78
C HIS A 76 -3.41 14.00 -18.01
N ILE A 77 -3.41 14.04 -16.67
CA ILE A 77 -3.57 12.85 -15.82
C ILE A 77 -4.89 12.12 -16.13
N ARG A 78 -5.99 12.85 -16.26
CA ARG A 78 -7.29 12.27 -16.62
C ARG A 78 -7.26 11.58 -17.98
N LYS A 79 -6.67 12.24 -18.98
CA LYS A 79 -6.55 11.67 -20.33
C LYS A 79 -5.67 10.42 -20.31
N TYR A 80 -4.51 10.48 -19.66
CA TYR A 80 -3.59 9.35 -19.57
C TYR A 80 -4.17 8.15 -18.83
N LEU A 81 -4.98 8.39 -17.80
CA LEU A 81 -5.61 7.30 -17.08
C LEU A 81 -6.74 6.66 -17.90
N LEU A 82 -7.60 7.46 -18.53
CA LEU A 82 -8.84 6.98 -19.17
C LEU A 82 -8.67 6.60 -20.66
N ASP A 83 -7.71 7.20 -21.34
CA ASP A 83 -7.36 6.94 -22.74
C ASP A 83 -5.83 6.80 -22.85
N PRO A 84 -5.25 5.75 -22.24
CA PRO A 84 -3.82 5.67 -22.06
C PRO A 84 -3.09 5.52 -23.41
N PRO A 85 -2.10 6.38 -23.70
CA PRO A 85 -1.21 6.14 -24.82
C PRO A 85 -0.46 4.83 -24.60
N TRP A 86 -0.02 4.18 -25.69
CA TRP A 86 0.78 2.95 -25.64
C TRP A 86 0.10 1.73 -25.01
N LYS A 87 -1.24 1.68 -24.98
CA LYS A 87 -2.04 0.56 -24.42
C LYS A 87 -1.84 0.37 -22.90
N GLY A 88 -1.89 1.45 -22.13
CA GLY A 88 -2.14 1.31 -20.69
C GLY A 88 -0.93 1.05 -19.79
N VAL A 89 0.31 1.36 -20.22
CA VAL A 89 1.51 1.18 -19.38
C VAL A 89 2.17 2.53 -19.13
N TRP A 90 1.62 3.30 -18.20
CA TRP A 90 2.22 4.54 -17.73
C TRP A 90 2.01 4.72 -16.23
N PRO A 91 3.05 4.99 -15.42
CA PRO A 91 2.89 5.26 -14.01
C PRO A 91 2.30 6.66 -13.79
N ILE A 92 1.31 6.77 -12.93
CA ILE A 92 0.80 8.06 -12.44
C ILE A 92 1.28 8.24 -11.01
N GLN A 93 1.96 9.34 -10.74
CA GLN A 93 2.44 9.70 -9.42
C GLN A 93 2.07 11.15 -9.15
N LEU A 94 1.33 11.39 -8.07
CA LEU A 94 0.94 12.72 -7.63
C LEU A 94 1.48 12.93 -6.22
N MET A 95 2.14 14.06 -6.00
CA MET A 95 2.94 14.30 -4.80
C MET A 95 2.64 15.66 -4.18
N GLU A 96 2.72 15.75 -2.84
CA GLU A 96 2.63 17.02 -2.12
C GLU A 96 3.88 17.88 -2.30
N SER A 97 5.06 17.25 -2.33
CA SER A 97 6.36 17.93 -2.42
C SER A 97 7.17 17.42 -3.60
N PRO A 98 7.91 18.28 -4.32
CA PRO A 98 8.75 17.86 -5.43
C PRO A 98 10.12 17.32 -4.98
N SER A 99 10.49 17.48 -3.72
CA SER A 99 11.86 17.20 -3.26
C SER A 99 11.95 16.40 -1.96
N GLU A 100 10.85 16.23 -1.25
CA GLU A 100 10.82 15.59 0.07
C GLU A 100 9.66 14.61 0.18
N ALA A 101 9.75 13.70 1.15
CA ALA A 101 8.65 12.83 1.53
C ALA A 101 7.50 13.67 2.10
N GLY A 102 6.52 13.95 1.25
CA GLY A 102 5.28 14.63 1.63
C GLY A 102 4.40 13.80 2.57
N SER A 103 3.28 14.38 2.94
CA SER A 103 2.23 13.79 3.75
C SER A 103 1.25 12.97 2.90
N TYR A 104 0.97 13.47 1.70
CA TYR A 104 -0.06 12.94 0.79
C TYR A 104 0.53 12.59 -0.57
N HIS A 105 0.26 11.38 -1.02
CA HIS A 105 0.67 10.90 -2.33
C HIS A 105 -0.35 9.94 -2.91
N PHE A 106 -0.42 9.93 -4.23
CA PHE A 106 -1.14 8.94 -5.01
C PHE A 106 -0.15 8.30 -5.99
N GLU A 107 -0.10 6.98 -6.02
CA GLU A 107 0.69 6.24 -7.02
C GLU A 107 -0.19 5.19 -7.69
N TYR A 108 -0.12 5.13 -9.01
CA TYR A 108 -0.74 4.10 -9.82
C TYR A 108 0.27 3.56 -10.83
N TYR A 109 0.55 2.27 -10.76
CA TYR A 109 1.40 1.57 -11.72
C TYR A 109 0.52 0.61 -12.51
N ALA A 110 0.15 1.03 -13.72
CA ALA A 110 -0.56 0.20 -14.67
C ALA A 110 0.41 -0.83 -15.27
N ARG A 111 0.07 -2.11 -15.16
CA ARG A 111 0.88 -3.21 -15.68
C ARG A 111 0.07 -4.08 -16.61
N ARG A 112 0.67 -4.46 -17.74
CA ARG A 112 0.04 -5.35 -18.70
C ARG A 112 0.37 -6.79 -18.34
N LEU A 113 -0.66 -7.61 -18.23
CA LEU A 113 -0.50 -9.04 -18.00
C LEU A 113 0.25 -9.70 -19.17
N GLY A 114 1.20 -10.58 -18.86
CA GLY A 114 2.03 -11.27 -19.85
C GLY A 114 3.09 -10.38 -20.54
N ASP A 115 3.43 -9.24 -19.96
CA ASP A 115 4.58 -8.42 -20.40
C ASP A 115 5.88 -9.24 -20.29
N PRO A 116 6.67 -9.41 -21.37
CA PRO A 116 7.89 -10.20 -21.34
C PRO A 116 9.02 -9.62 -20.48
N ILE A 117 8.91 -8.35 -20.06
CA ILE A 117 9.91 -7.68 -19.21
C ILE A 117 9.71 -8.01 -17.73
N HIS A 118 8.46 -8.21 -17.31
CA HIS A 118 8.08 -8.38 -15.90
C HIS A 118 7.80 -9.87 -15.61
N GLU A 119 8.21 -10.36 -14.44
CA GLU A 119 8.08 -11.78 -14.09
C GLU A 119 6.61 -12.19 -13.88
N ASP A 120 5.89 -11.46 -13.02
CA ASP A 120 4.46 -11.69 -12.75
C ASP A 120 3.76 -10.34 -12.51
N PRO A 121 3.52 -9.55 -13.58
CA PRO A 121 3.04 -8.19 -13.48
C PRO A 121 1.61 -8.11 -12.93
N ILE A 122 1.39 -7.17 -12.02
CA ILE A 122 0.08 -6.83 -11.47
C ILE A 122 -0.05 -5.31 -11.36
N SER A 123 -1.21 -4.74 -11.68
CA SER A 123 -1.38 -3.30 -11.51
C SER A 123 -1.55 -2.93 -10.04
N SER A 124 -1.01 -1.80 -9.61
CA SER A 124 -1.11 -1.34 -8.21
C SER A 124 -1.59 0.10 -8.10
N VAL A 125 -2.41 0.39 -7.10
CA VAL A 125 -2.87 1.73 -6.73
C VAL A 125 -2.57 1.94 -5.26
N SER A 126 -2.06 3.12 -4.89
CA SER A 126 -1.84 3.45 -3.48
C SER A 126 -2.07 4.91 -3.14
N PHE A 127 -2.42 5.11 -1.87
CA PHE A 127 -2.76 6.38 -1.26
C PHE A 127 -2.02 6.48 0.06
N THR A 128 -1.44 7.64 0.36
CA THR A 128 -0.72 7.84 1.63
C THR A 128 -1.32 9.00 2.42
N PHE A 129 -1.29 8.86 3.74
CA PHE A 129 -1.79 9.86 4.67
C PHE A 129 -0.74 10.11 5.75
N PRO A 130 -0.63 11.34 6.27
CA PRO A 130 0.18 11.60 7.46
C PRO A 130 -0.45 10.93 8.69
N THR A 131 0.37 10.58 9.68
CA THR A 131 -0.12 10.09 10.98
C THR A 131 -1.08 11.10 11.62
N GLU A 132 -0.86 12.39 11.38
CA GLU A 132 -1.73 13.48 11.80
C GLU A 132 -3.17 13.31 11.30
N TYR A 133 -3.37 12.83 10.07
CA TYR A 133 -4.71 12.57 9.51
C TYR A 133 -5.43 11.44 10.27
N LEU A 134 -4.71 10.36 10.60
CA LEU A 134 -5.25 9.28 11.43
C LEU A 134 -5.62 9.78 12.83
N LEU A 135 -4.77 10.63 13.44
CA LEU A 135 -5.00 11.15 14.79
C LEU A 135 -6.17 12.14 14.83
N GLU A 136 -6.38 12.93 13.79
CA GLU A 136 -7.45 13.91 13.69
C GLU A 136 -8.81 13.26 13.41
N HIS A 137 -8.87 12.35 12.44
CA HIS A 137 -10.14 11.76 11.99
C HIS A 137 -10.47 10.42 12.65
N GLY A 138 -9.47 9.73 13.20
CA GLY A 138 -9.61 8.44 13.86
C GLY A 138 -9.59 7.23 12.92
N ALA A 139 -9.28 6.07 13.50
CA ALA A 139 -9.13 4.81 12.76
C ALA A 139 -10.41 4.35 12.05
N SER A 140 -11.58 4.60 12.66
CA SER A 140 -12.88 4.25 12.05
C SER A 140 -13.15 5.02 10.76
N HIS A 141 -12.80 6.30 10.70
CA HIS A 141 -12.91 7.13 9.50
C HIS A 141 -11.98 6.61 8.40
N LEU A 142 -10.72 6.33 8.76
CA LEU A 142 -9.74 5.81 7.81
C LEU A 142 -10.14 4.44 7.25
N ARG A 143 -10.70 3.56 8.08
CA ARG A 143 -11.25 2.26 7.64
C ARG A 143 -12.42 2.43 6.69
N ALA A 144 -13.33 3.37 6.96
CA ALA A 144 -14.46 3.66 6.06
C ALA A 144 -13.98 4.19 4.70
N LEU A 145 -12.97 5.07 4.70
CA LEU A 145 -12.33 5.56 3.47
C LEU A 145 -11.65 4.43 2.69
N ALA A 146 -10.89 3.56 3.38
CA ALA A 146 -10.27 2.40 2.75
C ALA A 146 -11.30 1.46 2.11
N LEU A 147 -12.45 1.25 2.77
CA LEU A 147 -13.56 0.46 2.24
C LEU A 147 -14.16 1.11 0.98
N GLN A 148 -14.38 2.43 1.00
CA GLN A 148 -14.89 3.16 -0.16
C GLN A 148 -13.93 3.05 -1.36
N LEU A 149 -12.63 3.26 -1.14
CA LEU A 149 -11.60 3.08 -2.17
C LEU A 149 -11.58 1.65 -2.71
N GLY A 150 -11.62 0.64 -1.82
CA GLY A 150 -11.62 -0.77 -2.19
C GLY A 150 -12.89 -1.21 -2.93
N SER A 151 -14.05 -0.60 -2.66
CA SER A 151 -15.30 -0.93 -3.35
C SER A 151 -15.26 -0.61 -4.84
N GLU A 152 -14.50 0.42 -5.23
CA GLU A 152 -14.35 0.82 -6.63
C GLU A 152 -13.40 -0.11 -7.41
N LEU A 153 -12.34 -0.58 -6.75
CA LEU A 153 -11.20 -1.24 -7.39
C LEU A 153 -11.37 -2.77 -7.47
N PRO A 154 -11.11 -3.42 -8.61
CA PRO A 154 -11.18 -4.87 -8.73
C PRO A 154 -9.91 -5.53 -8.19
N PHE A 155 -9.67 -5.42 -6.88
CA PHE A 155 -8.45 -5.94 -6.25
C PHE A 155 -8.50 -7.47 -6.07
N ASN A 156 -7.34 -8.11 -6.19
CA ASN A 156 -7.10 -9.48 -5.72
C ASN A 156 -6.53 -9.45 -4.29
N PHE A 157 -5.72 -8.44 -4.00
CA PHE A 157 -5.12 -8.19 -2.70
C PHE A 157 -5.04 -6.69 -2.42
N GLY A 158 -5.17 -6.30 -1.16
CA GLY A 158 -4.93 -4.93 -0.74
C GLY A 158 -4.72 -4.87 0.76
N TYR A 159 -4.23 -3.74 1.25
CA TYR A 159 -3.97 -3.57 2.68
C TYR A 159 -3.97 -2.11 3.11
N VAL A 160 -4.13 -1.90 4.41
CA VAL A 160 -3.84 -0.63 5.10
C VAL A 160 -2.89 -0.90 6.24
N SER A 161 -1.83 -0.10 6.33
CA SER A 161 -0.81 -0.25 7.37
C SER A 161 -0.24 1.09 7.81
N PHE A 162 0.20 1.14 9.06
CA PHE A 162 1.18 2.15 9.47
C PHE A 162 2.47 1.90 8.68
N ALA A 163 3.09 2.96 8.16
CA ALA A 163 4.15 2.84 7.18
C ALA A 163 5.19 3.94 7.31
N ILE A 164 6.37 3.65 6.77
CA ILE A 164 7.36 4.67 6.42
C ILE A 164 6.93 5.24 5.06
N VAL A 165 6.19 6.35 5.09
CA VAL A 165 5.74 7.06 3.89
C VAL A 165 6.94 7.72 3.22
N SER A 166 7.19 7.30 2.00
CA SER A 166 8.27 7.78 1.17
C SER A 166 7.93 7.45 -0.28
N PRO A 167 7.51 8.44 -1.07
CA PRO A 167 7.18 8.24 -2.48
C PRO A 167 8.31 7.57 -3.22
N GLN A 168 7.95 6.73 -4.19
CA GLN A 168 8.92 6.05 -5.07
C GLN A 168 9.97 5.20 -4.33
N GLY A 169 9.79 4.90 -3.04
CA GLY A 169 10.79 4.19 -2.24
C GLY A 169 12.04 5.00 -1.93
N LEU A 170 11.98 6.35 -1.94
CA LEU A 170 13.08 7.25 -1.58
C LEU A 170 13.72 7.00 -0.20
N PHE A 171 13.05 6.28 0.71
CA PHE A 171 13.62 5.80 1.98
C PHE A 171 14.86 4.93 1.75
N SER A 172 15.01 4.32 0.57
CA SER A 172 16.23 3.64 0.14
C SER A 172 17.45 4.56 0.00
N SER A 173 17.22 5.88 -0.10
CA SER A 173 18.26 6.92 -0.09
C SER A 173 18.63 7.39 1.32
N ALA A 174 17.87 6.95 2.34
CA ALA A 174 18.21 7.14 3.76
C ALA A 174 19.18 6.05 4.23
N ASP A 175 19.62 6.14 5.49
CA ASP A 175 20.46 5.10 6.10
C ASP A 175 19.66 3.81 6.33
N TRP A 176 19.97 2.79 5.54
CA TRP A 176 19.34 1.48 5.60
C TRP A 176 19.41 0.82 6.99
N ASN A 177 20.48 1.07 7.76
CA ASN A 177 20.59 0.49 9.10
C ASN A 177 19.50 1.03 10.03
N ILE A 178 19.13 2.31 9.86
CA ILE A 178 18.06 2.94 10.64
C ILE A 178 16.72 2.34 10.23
N THR A 179 16.46 2.23 8.92
CA THR A 179 15.22 1.65 8.38
C THR A 179 15.04 0.20 8.84
N GLU A 180 16.06 -0.65 8.70
CA GLU A 180 15.98 -2.05 9.15
C GLU A 180 15.80 -2.17 10.67
N ALA A 181 16.46 -1.32 11.46
CA ALA A 181 16.27 -1.30 12.92
C ALA A 181 14.83 -0.92 13.32
N LEU A 182 14.21 0.04 12.60
CA LEU A 182 12.82 0.40 12.81
C LEU A 182 11.88 -0.76 12.46
N LEU A 183 12.05 -1.36 11.28
CA LEU A 183 11.20 -2.45 10.81
C LEU A 183 11.33 -3.69 11.70
N ALA A 184 12.54 -4.00 12.20
CA ALA A 184 12.76 -5.08 13.15
C ALA A 184 12.05 -4.83 14.50
N ARG A 185 12.02 -3.58 14.98
CA ARG A 185 11.34 -3.22 16.24
C ARG A 185 9.82 -3.18 16.09
N TYR A 186 9.33 -2.69 14.94
CA TYR A 186 7.93 -2.41 14.67
C TYR A 186 7.43 -3.24 13.47
N PRO A 187 7.16 -4.54 13.61
CA PRO A 187 6.64 -5.37 12.51
C PRO A 187 5.27 -4.92 11.97
N GLY A 188 4.55 -4.05 12.68
CA GLY A 188 3.33 -3.41 12.18
C GLY A 188 3.57 -2.17 11.30
N LEU A 189 4.81 -1.67 11.24
CA LEU A 189 5.23 -0.77 10.17
C LEU A 189 5.27 -1.51 8.83
N ASP A 190 5.03 -0.78 7.76
CA ASP A 190 5.22 -1.22 6.39
C ASP A 190 6.27 -0.36 5.67
N ALA A 191 6.96 -0.99 4.73
CA ALA A 191 7.92 -0.37 3.82
C ALA A 191 7.48 -0.70 2.39
N TYR A 192 6.40 -0.06 1.95
CA TYR A 192 5.80 -0.33 0.64
C TYR A 192 6.73 0.09 -0.49
N ASN A 193 6.73 -0.69 -1.58
CA ASN A 193 7.36 -0.32 -2.83
C ASN A 193 6.48 -0.81 -3.99
N ASN A 194 5.43 -0.06 -4.27
CA ASN A 194 4.40 -0.48 -5.23
C ASN A 194 4.93 -0.54 -6.67
N ARG A 195 5.95 0.28 -7.00
CA ARG A 195 6.64 0.22 -8.29
C ARG A 195 7.23 -1.17 -8.53
N GLU A 196 8.06 -1.65 -7.61
CA GLU A 196 8.74 -2.94 -7.76
C GLU A 196 7.79 -4.11 -7.54
N LEU A 197 6.92 -4.04 -6.51
CA LEU A 197 5.96 -5.10 -6.23
C LEU A 197 4.99 -5.32 -7.39
N SER A 198 4.57 -4.26 -8.08
CA SER A 198 3.72 -4.38 -9.29
C SER A 198 4.37 -5.18 -10.42
N SER A 199 5.69 -5.33 -10.44
CA SER A 199 6.43 -6.08 -11.46
C SER A 199 6.46 -7.59 -11.20
N VAL A 200 6.28 -8.02 -9.95
CA VAL A 200 6.63 -9.39 -9.53
C VAL A 200 5.59 -10.07 -8.63
N LEU A 201 4.64 -9.33 -8.07
CA LEU A 201 3.73 -9.85 -7.04
C LEU A 201 2.73 -10.89 -7.58
N GLY A 202 2.29 -10.74 -8.84
CA GLY A 202 1.25 -11.59 -9.41
C GLY A 202 -0.01 -11.63 -8.56
N THR A 203 -0.56 -12.83 -8.37
CA THR A 203 -1.75 -13.07 -7.53
C THR A 203 -1.43 -13.37 -6.06
N ARG A 204 -0.18 -13.17 -5.62
CA ARG A 204 0.28 -13.47 -4.26
C ARG A 204 -0.04 -12.34 -3.27
N ALA A 205 0.09 -12.62 -1.97
CA ALA A 205 -0.15 -11.67 -0.89
C ALA A 205 1.14 -11.20 -0.20
N LEU A 206 1.11 -10.03 0.44
CA LEU A 206 2.25 -9.45 1.17
C LEU A 206 2.22 -9.69 2.69
N GLY A 207 1.28 -10.52 3.15
CA GLY A 207 1.09 -10.85 4.55
C GLY A 207 -0.06 -10.09 5.23
N PRO A 208 -0.27 -10.35 6.53
CA PRO A 208 -1.32 -9.69 7.29
C PRO A 208 -0.93 -8.25 7.63
N HIS A 209 -1.89 -7.35 7.48
CA HIS A 209 -1.80 -5.94 7.84
C HIS A 209 -3.01 -5.56 8.71
N TRP A 210 -3.02 -4.34 9.28
CA TRP A 210 -4.12 -3.87 10.11
C TRP A 210 -5.48 -4.07 9.44
N LEU A 211 -5.60 -3.60 8.19
CA LEU A 211 -6.68 -3.97 7.28
C LEU A 211 -6.10 -4.79 6.14
N THR A 212 -6.70 -5.95 5.85
CA THR A 212 -6.28 -6.83 4.75
C THR A 212 -7.48 -7.13 3.86
N PHE A 213 -7.40 -6.70 2.61
CA PHE A 213 -8.41 -6.91 1.58
C PHE A 213 -8.05 -8.15 0.76
N LEU A 214 -8.97 -9.10 0.68
CA LEU A 214 -8.77 -10.38 0.03
C LEU A 214 -9.84 -10.59 -1.03
N GLY A 215 -9.41 -10.72 -2.27
CA GLY A 215 -10.26 -11.02 -3.42
C GLY A 215 -9.88 -12.33 -4.10
N GLN A 216 -10.55 -12.63 -5.22
CA GLN A 216 -10.23 -13.82 -6.02
C GLN A 216 -8.92 -13.62 -6.79
N PRO A 217 -8.15 -14.70 -7.10
CA PRO A 217 -8.37 -16.08 -6.67
C PRO A 217 -7.87 -16.37 -5.24
N LEU A 218 -7.16 -15.43 -4.61
CA LEU A 218 -6.51 -15.63 -3.31
C LEU A 218 -7.49 -16.07 -2.21
N LEU A 219 -8.67 -15.45 -2.13
CA LEU A 219 -9.68 -15.79 -1.13
C LEU A 219 -10.19 -17.22 -1.27
N SER A 220 -10.49 -17.69 -2.49
CA SER A 220 -10.94 -19.08 -2.70
C SER A 220 -9.83 -20.09 -2.42
N GLN A 221 -8.59 -19.77 -2.79
CA GLN A 221 -7.43 -20.62 -2.49
C GLN A 221 -7.21 -20.81 -0.98
N MET A 222 -7.52 -19.81 -0.16
CA MET A 222 -7.48 -19.89 1.30
C MET A 222 -8.70 -20.60 1.92
N GLY A 223 -9.64 -21.12 1.12
CA GLY A 223 -10.84 -21.78 1.61
C GLY A 223 -12.01 -20.83 1.92
N GLY A 224 -11.94 -19.59 1.44
CA GLY A 224 -13.03 -18.61 1.53
C GLY A 224 -13.22 -17.99 2.91
N ILE A 225 -14.33 -17.26 3.08
CA ILE A 225 -14.62 -16.52 4.31
C ILE A 225 -14.82 -17.44 5.53
N ASP A 226 -15.28 -18.68 5.32
CA ASP A 226 -15.49 -19.63 6.41
C ASP A 226 -14.16 -20.13 6.99
N ALA A 227 -13.15 -20.34 6.15
CA ALA A 227 -11.80 -20.66 6.60
C ALA A 227 -11.19 -19.51 7.43
N LEU A 228 -11.39 -18.26 6.99
CA LEU A 228 -10.99 -17.07 7.74
C LEU A 228 -11.69 -17.00 9.11
N ARG A 229 -13.00 -17.23 9.16
CA ARG A 229 -13.78 -17.21 10.41
C ARG A 229 -13.30 -18.26 11.40
N ASN A 230 -12.96 -19.45 10.92
CA ASN A 230 -12.44 -20.53 11.76
C ASN A 230 -11.00 -20.27 12.25
N ALA A 231 -10.16 -19.67 11.40
CA ALA A 231 -8.77 -19.38 11.73
C ALA A 231 -8.60 -18.15 12.66
N LEU A 232 -9.58 -17.25 12.67
CA LEU A 232 -9.54 -15.98 13.40
C LEU A 232 -10.66 -15.85 14.45
N PRO A 233 -10.70 -16.71 15.48
CA PRO A 233 -11.72 -16.65 16.54
C PRO A 233 -11.39 -15.57 17.60
N PHE A 234 -10.91 -14.41 17.17
CA PHE A 234 -10.48 -13.32 18.05
C PHE A 234 -11.55 -12.22 18.09
N PRO A 235 -11.92 -11.70 19.27
CA PRO A 235 -12.94 -10.66 19.39
C PRO A 235 -12.55 -9.33 18.74
N GLU A 236 -11.26 -9.06 18.60
CA GLU A 236 -10.71 -7.87 17.93
C GLU A 236 -10.87 -7.96 16.40
N VAL A 237 -11.01 -9.18 15.86
CA VAL A 237 -11.08 -9.41 14.42
C VAL A 237 -12.51 -9.21 13.90
N SER A 238 -12.64 -8.45 12.82
CA SER A 238 -13.89 -8.38 12.05
C SER A 238 -13.68 -8.79 10.61
N LEU A 239 -14.62 -9.59 10.08
CA LEU A 239 -14.68 -9.99 8.68
C LEU A 239 -15.88 -9.31 8.03
N LEU A 240 -15.63 -8.45 7.05
CA LEU A 240 -16.68 -7.75 6.30
C LEU A 240 -16.70 -8.27 4.85
N PRO A 241 -17.74 -9.05 4.45
CA PRO A 241 -17.96 -9.41 3.05
C PRO A 241 -18.14 -8.16 2.18
N MET A 242 -17.62 -8.24 0.95
CA MET A 242 -17.73 -7.20 -0.07
C MET A 242 -18.21 -7.82 -1.39
N ASP A 243 -18.78 -7.00 -2.27
CA ASP A 243 -19.24 -7.44 -3.59
C ASP A 243 -18.12 -8.08 -4.41
N GLY A 244 -18.47 -9.08 -5.23
CA GLY A 244 -17.52 -9.77 -6.11
C GLY A 244 -16.66 -10.83 -5.40
N ASP A 245 -17.21 -11.49 -4.38
CA ASP A 245 -16.53 -12.52 -3.58
C ASP A 245 -15.20 -12.03 -3.00
N ARG A 246 -15.26 -10.85 -2.37
CA ARG A 246 -14.15 -10.20 -1.68
C ARG A 246 -14.46 -10.06 -0.19
N VAL A 247 -13.43 -9.90 0.63
CA VAL A 247 -13.59 -9.70 2.08
C VAL A 247 -12.54 -8.72 2.60
N LEU A 248 -12.95 -7.85 3.52
CA LEU A 248 -12.06 -7.06 4.34
C LEU A 248 -11.88 -7.75 5.71
N VAL A 249 -10.64 -8.07 6.06
CA VAL A 249 -10.23 -8.51 7.39
C VAL A 249 -9.68 -7.31 8.15
N THR A 250 -10.23 -7.02 9.31
CA THR A 250 -9.69 -6.03 10.26
C THR A 250 -9.14 -6.77 11.46
N LEU A 251 -7.87 -6.56 11.82
CA LEU A 251 -7.22 -7.28 12.92
C LEU A 251 -7.30 -6.58 14.27
N ASP A 252 -7.51 -5.26 14.27
CA ASP A 252 -7.61 -4.44 15.48
C ASP A 252 -8.42 -3.17 15.21
N GLU A 253 -8.84 -2.48 16.27
CA GLU A 253 -9.57 -1.20 16.15
C GLU A 253 -8.72 -0.08 15.52
N TRP A 254 -7.42 -0.05 15.85
CA TRP A 254 -6.45 0.95 15.39
C TRP A 254 -5.26 0.27 14.69
N PRO A 255 -4.60 0.93 13.72
CA PRO A 255 -3.34 0.44 13.22
C PRO A 255 -2.32 0.46 14.35
N ASP A 256 -1.57 -0.62 14.46
CA ASP A 256 -0.59 -0.80 15.51
C ASP A 256 0.80 -0.96 14.87
N PRO A 257 1.78 -0.11 15.20
CA PRO A 257 3.17 -0.33 14.79
C PRO A 257 3.77 -1.61 15.39
N ILE A 258 3.16 -2.14 16.47
CA ILE A 258 3.58 -3.34 17.20
C ILE A 258 5.00 -3.17 17.74
N ASP A 259 5.20 -2.25 18.70
CA ASP A 259 6.51 -2.10 19.34
C ASP A 259 6.88 -3.36 20.14
N THR A 260 7.77 -4.18 19.56
CA THR A 260 8.20 -5.46 20.15
C THR A 260 8.99 -5.29 21.45
N GLN A 261 9.48 -4.09 21.76
CA GLN A 261 10.09 -3.80 23.06
C GLN A 261 9.05 -3.53 24.15
N ALA A 262 7.84 -3.14 23.77
CA ALA A 262 6.76 -2.80 24.71
C ALA A 262 5.71 -3.92 24.83
N LYS A 263 5.48 -4.70 23.77
CA LYS A 263 4.46 -5.76 23.75
C LYS A 263 4.82 -6.89 22.78
N ALA A 264 4.18 -8.04 23.00
CA ALA A 264 4.25 -9.15 22.05
C ALA A 264 3.41 -8.86 20.80
N ILE A 265 3.75 -9.52 19.70
CA ILE A 265 2.94 -9.54 18.48
C ILE A 265 1.55 -10.12 18.81
N PRO A 266 0.44 -9.42 18.48
CA PRO A 266 -0.90 -9.92 18.75
C PRO A 266 -1.18 -11.27 18.06
N PRO A 267 -1.88 -12.21 18.71
CA PRO A 267 -2.06 -13.57 18.21
C PRO A 267 -2.83 -13.64 16.88
N GLN A 268 -3.75 -12.69 16.63
CA GLN A 268 -4.53 -12.61 15.40
C GLN A 268 -3.68 -12.33 14.15
N TYR A 269 -2.59 -11.57 14.29
CA TYR A 269 -1.63 -11.35 13.20
C TYR A 269 -0.93 -12.66 12.83
N ARG A 270 -0.48 -13.43 13.84
CA ARG A 270 0.16 -14.74 13.60
C ARG A 270 -0.80 -15.76 13.02
N ALA A 271 -2.05 -15.77 13.48
CA ALA A 271 -3.08 -16.67 12.99
C ALA A 271 -3.37 -16.42 11.50
N LEU A 272 -3.54 -15.14 11.11
CA LEU A 272 -3.73 -14.80 9.70
C LEU A 272 -2.46 -15.09 8.88
N ALA A 273 -1.26 -14.79 9.41
CA ALA A 273 0.00 -15.10 8.73
C ALA A 273 0.11 -16.58 8.36
N ARG A 274 -0.20 -17.49 9.31
CA ARG A 274 -0.17 -18.94 9.09
C ARG A 274 -1.16 -19.40 8.03
N LEU A 275 -2.36 -18.84 8.00
CA LEU A 275 -3.34 -19.14 6.96
C LEU A 275 -2.87 -18.65 5.58
N MET A 276 -2.25 -17.48 5.53
CA MET A 276 -1.74 -16.88 4.30
C MET A 276 -0.43 -17.49 3.81
N GLU A 277 0.31 -18.19 4.67
CA GLU A 277 1.67 -18.69 4.42
C GLU A 277 1.88 -19.33 3.04
N PRO A 278 1.01 -20.23 2.54
CA PRO A 278 1.20 -20.86 1.22
C PRO A 278 1.05 -19.90 0.04
N PHE A 279 0.45 -18.73 0.28
CA PHE A 279 0.07 -17.73 -0.72
C PHE A 279 0.88 -16.44 -0.62
N LEU A 280 1.80 -16.35 0.34
CA LEU A 280 2.70 -15.23 0.47
C LEU A 280 3.62 -15.14 -0.75
N PHE A 281 3.89 -13.91 -1.16
CA PHE A 281 4.89 -13.59 -2.14
C PHE A 281 6.26 -14.06 -1.66
N GLN A 282 7.04 -14.63 -2.58
CA GLN A 282 8.40 -15.05 -2.34
C GLN A 282 9.28 -14.39 -3.39
N TYR A 283 10.17 -13.51 -2.94
CA TYR A 283 11.13 -12.86 -3.80
C TYR A 283 12.24 -13.84 -4.21
N THR A 284 12.49 -13.91 -5.51
CA THR A 284 13.46 -14.80 -6.18
C THR A 284 14.56 -14.03 -6.92
N GLY A 285 14.46 -12.70 -7.02
CA GLY A 285 15.41 -11.88 -7.77
C GLY A 285 16.70 -11.55 -7.00
N GLU A 286 17.66 -10.98 -7.73
CA GLU A 286 18.99 -10.60 -7.23
C GLU A 286 19.12 -9.10 -6.89
N GLU A 287 18.15 -8.26 -7.29
CA GLU A 287 18.15 -6.81 -7.07
C GLU A 287 17.25 -6.38 -5.89
N LEU A 288 17.37 -5.13 -5.45
CA LEU A 288 16.75 -4.64 -4.21
C LEU A 288 15.22 -4.51 -4.31
N LEU A 289 14.49 -5.48 -3.76
CA LEU A 289 13.27 -5.19 -3.01
C LEU A 289 13.66 -4.50 -1.67
N PRO A 290 12.75 -3.79 -0.96
CA PRO A 290 13.10 -2.74 0.01
C PRO A 290 13.83 -3.20 1.30
N PHE A 291 14.38 -4.40 1.32
CA PHE A 291 15.16 -4.97 2.42
C PHE A 291 16.50 -5.43 1.87
N GLN A 292 17.58 -4.85 2.39
CA GLN A 292 18.93 -5.16 1.93
C GLN A 292 19.34 -6.59 2.31
N HIS A 293 18.80 -7.13 3.41
CA HIS A 293 19.20 -8.44 3.92
C HIS A 293 18.24 -9.60 3.59
N ASP A 294 16.91 -9.44 3.75
CA ASP A 294 15.98 -10.57 3.54
C ASP A 294 14.51 -10.12 3.39
N THR A 295 14.10 -9.75 2.18
CA THR A 295 12.71 -9.41 1.85
C THR A 295 11.73 -10.53 2.21
N ASN A 296 12.14 -11.80 2.06
CA ASN A 296 11.28 -12.93 2.36
C ASN A 296 11.02 -13.06 3.86
N ARG A 297 12.04 -12.84 4.69
CA ARG A 297 11.86 -12.75 6.15
C ARG A 297 10.91 -11.63 6.53
N TRP A 298 10.98 -10.47 5.86
CA TRP A 298 10.05 -9.37 6.13
C TRP A 298 8.59 -9.72 5.78
N ILE A 299 8.34 -10.28 4.60
CA ILE A 299 7.00 -10.72 4.20
C ILE A 299 6.44 -11.75 5.20
N ARG A 300 7.34 -12.55 5.79
CA ARG A 300 7.06 -13.59 6.78
C ARG A 300 7.19 -13.15 8.24
N ARG A 301 7.29 -11.84 8.52
CA ARG A 301 7.58 -11.28 9.87
C ARG A 301 6.63 -11.69 11.00
N PHE A 302 5.44 -12.19 10.65
CA PHE A 302 4.41 -12.62 11.60
C PHE A 302 4.28 -14.14 11.75
N LEU A 303 5.11 -14.94 11.08
CA LEU A 303 5.10 -16.40 11.20
C LEU A 303 5.78 -16.91 12.47
#